data_AF-A0A2S9F7W3-F1
#
_entry.id   AF-A0A2S9F7W3-F1
#
_cell.length_a   1.000
_cell.length_b   1.000
_cell.length_c   1.000
_cell.angle_alpha   90.00
_cell.angle_beta   90.00
_cell.angle_gamma   90.00
#
_symmetry.space_group_name_H-M   'P 1'
#
loop_
_entity.id
_entity.type
_entity.pdbx_description
1 polymer ?
#
loop_
_entity_poly.entity_id
_entity_poly.type
_entity_poly.pdbx_seq_one_letter_code
_entity_poly.pdbx_strand_id
1 'polypeptide(L)'
;RVMTGGGDKDAKPRAVSGRIAGLQTGAVLAFVSSGILGQYDPFTAGGGELLLVYPNVIAVERQLRVVPADFRMWVCLHEVTHRVQFRANPWLAEHMSDALAVLTEDAGDDVTKVVGRLSDYVRDRQVVVKNGEPELGSTGVLGLLRAVQSEPQRAALDRLLVLGTLLEGHAEHVMDAVGPAVVPSVASIRHRFDQRRQRKQSPLQRLLRALLGVDAKMSQYTKGKAFVDDVVDKVGMARFNVIWTDAETLPLPKEIDEPQQWIDRVL
;
A
#
# COMPACT_ATOMS: atom_id res chain seq x y z
N ARG A 1 -47.99 -19.43 -44.11
CA ARG A 1 -48.52 -18.76 -42.90
C ARG A 1 -48.04 -19.60 -41.71
N VAL A 2 -47.09 -19.19 -40.85
CA VAL A 2 -46.99 -17.98 -39.97
C VAL A 2 -47.85 -18.19 -38.72
N MET A 3 -47.35 -18.32 -37.47
CA MET A 3 -45.98 -18.46 -36.89
C MET A 3 -45.99 -19.67 -35.89
N THR A 4 -45.08 -19.99 -34.96
CA THR A 4 -43.88 -19.42 -34.26
C THR A 4 -42.83 -20.55 -34.04
N GLY A 5 -41.64 -20.40 -33.41
CA GLY A 5 -40.94 -19.21 -32.87
C GLY A 5 -40.56 -19.34 -31.38
N GLY A 6 -39.44 -20.01 -31.06
CA GLY A 6 -38.91 -20.14 -29.69
C GLY A 6 -37.65 -21.01 -29.64
N GLY A 7 -36.47 -20.39 -29.65
CA GLY A 7 -35.18 -21.11 -29.68
C GLY A 7 -34.40 -21.00 -28.36
N ASP A 8 -34.00 -22.13 -27.80
CA ASP A 8 -33.21 -22.24 -26.56
C ASP A 8 -31.83 -21.56 -26.68
N LYS A 9 -31.65 -20.40 -26.02
CA LYS A 9 -30.40 -19.60 -26.07
C LYS A 9 -29.99 -18.82 -24.81
N ASP A 10 -30.71 -18.86 -23.69
CA ASP A 10 -30.49 -17.93 -22.55
C ASP A 10 -29.57 -18.44 -21.41
N ALA A 11 -28.74 -19.45 -21.67
CA ALA A 11 -27.86 -20.07 -20.66
C ALA A 11 -26.39 -19.60 -20.65
N LYS A 12 -26.01 -18.51 -21.35
CA LYS A 12 -24.59 -18.19 -21.66
C LYS A 12 -23.97 -16.82 -21.28
N PRO A 13 -24.67 -15.78 -20.76
CA PRO A 13 -23.98 -14.53 -20.37
C PRO A 13 -22.93 -14.70 -19.26
N ARG A 14 -23.31 -15.36 -18.13
CA ARG A 14 -22.49 -15.44 -16.91
C ARG A 14 -21.16 -16.19 -17.09
N ALA A 15 -21.12 -17.22 -17.95
CA ALA A 15 -19.92 -18.05 -18.13
C ALA A 15 -18.80 -17.35 -18.92
N VAL A 16 -19.16 -16.40 -19.80
CA VAL A 16 -18.17 -15.63 -20.58
C VAL A 16 -17.63 -14.45 -19.77
N SER A 17 -18.51 -13.71 -19.07
CA SER A 17 -18.09 -12.62 -18.19
C SER A 17 -17.19 -13.11 -17.05
N GLY A 18 -17.53 -14.24 -16.42
CA GLY A 18 -16.71 -14.84 -15.36
C GLY A 18 -15.30 -15.23 -15.81
N ARG A 19 -15.13 -15.68 -17.07
CA ARG A 19 -13.80 -15.99 -17.64
C ARG A 19 -12.97 -14.74 -17.88
N ILE A 20 -13.58 -13.66 -18.37
CA ILE A 20 -12.89 -12.38 -18.60
C ILE A 20 -12.44 -11.77 -17.26
N ALA A 21 -13.33 -11.75 -16.27
CA ALA A 21 -13.00 -11.29 -14.91
C ALA A 21 -11.89 -12.13 -14.27
N GLY A 22 -11.96 -13.46 -14.38
CA GLY A 22 -10.92 -14.36 -13.87
C GLY A 22 -9.55 -14.14 -14.52
N LEU A 23 -9.50 -13.88 -15.84
CA LEU A 23 -8.25 -13.52 -16.54
C LEU A 23 -7.70 -12.17 -16.09
N GLN A 24 -8.56 -11.16 -15.88
CA GLN A 24 -8.15 -9.84 -15.39
C GLN A 24 -7.59 -9.91 -13.96
N THR A 25 -8.32 -10.56 -13.04
CA THR A 25 -7.86 -10.76 -11.66
C THR A 25 -6.58 -11.60 -11.61
N GLY A 26 -6.49 -12.67 -12.40
CA GLY A 26 -5.28 -13.50 -12.49
C GLY A 26 -4.06 -12.74 -13.02
N ALA A 27 -4.25 -11.86 -14.01
CA ALA A 27 -3.19 -11.00 -14.53
C ALA A 27 -2.73 -9.97 -13.48
N VAL A 28 -3.65 -9.35 -12.74
CA VAL A 28 -3.31 -8.42 -11.64
C VAL A 28 -2.59 -9.15 -10.51
N LEU A 29 -3.04 -10.33 -10.11
CA LEU A 29 -2.42 -11.13 -9.05
C LEU A 29 -1.00 -11.56 -9.43
N ALA A 30 -0.82 -12.23 -10.58
CA ALA A 30 0.50 -12.68 -11.04
C ALA A 30 1.51 -11.53 -11.16
N PHE A 31 1.01 -10.34 -11.50
CA PHE A 31 1.82 -9.13 -11.59
C PHE A 31 2.21 -8.57 -10.22
N VAL A 32 1.28 -8.46 -9.26
CA VAL A 32 1.57 -8.06 -7.88
C VAL A 32 2.53 -9.05 -7.22
N SER A 33 2.27 -10.35 -7.35
CA SER A 33 3.14 -11.42 -6.84
C SER A 33 4.56 -11.42 -7.44
N SER A 34 4.80 -10.76 -8.57
CA SER A 34 6.16 -10.60 -9.13
C SER A 34 7.00 -9.51 -8.47
N GLY A 35 6.37 -8.62 -7.68
CA GLY A 35 7.04 -7.52 -6.97
C GLY A 35 7.46 -7.82 -5.54
N ILE A 36 6.79 -8.78 -4.88
CA ILE A 36 7.01 -9.18 -3.49
C ILE A 36 8.35 -9.92 -3.37
N LEU A 37 9.19 -9.57 -2.37
CA LEU A 37 10.50 -10.20 -2.17
C LEU A 37 10.48 -11.16 -0.98
N GLY A 38 9.99 -10.67 0.16
CA GLY A 38 9.44 -11.47 1.24
C GLY A 38 8.15 -10.85 1.74
N GLN A 39 7.65 -11.40 2.84
CA GLN A 39 6.59 -10.83 3.65
C GLN A 39 6.67 -11.45 5.05
N TYR A 40 6.78 -10.63 6.09
CA TYR A 40 6.35 -11.04 7.42
C TYR A 40 4.82 -10.99 7.51
N ASP A 41 4.18 -12.13 7.71
CA ASP A 41 2.74 -12.24 7.93
C ASP A 41 2.47 -12.33 9.45
N PRO A 42 1.86 -11.33 10.09
CA PRO A 42 1.58 -11.34 11.52
C PRO A 42 0.39 -12.23 11.91
N PHE A 43 -0.42 -12.69 10.95
CA PHE A 43 -1.70 -13.35 11.20
C PHE A 43 -1.60 -14.88 11.27
N THR A 44 -0.43 -15.46 11.00
CA THR A 44 -0.22 -16.91 11.08
C THR A 44 -0.09 -17.41 12.53
N ALA A 45 -0.51 -18.67 12.74
CA ALA A 45 -0.48 -19.30 14.06
C ALA A 45 0.96 -19.42 14.61
N GLY A 46 1.14 -19.09 15.90
CA GLY A 46 2.47 -19.02 16.54
C GLY A 46 3.04 -17.59 16.68
N GLY A 47 2.29 -16.58 16.25
CA GLY A 47 2.68 -15.17 16.29
C GLY A 47 3.49 -14.76 15.07
N GLY A 48 2.99 -15.12 13.89
CA GLY A 48 3.49 -14.69 12.59
C GLY A 48 4.67 -15.48 12.03
N GLU A 49 4.76 -15.48 10.69
CA GLU A 49 5.71 -16.24 9.87
C GLU A 49 6.46 -15.33 8.90
N LEU A 50 7.71 -15.69 8.59
CA LEU A 50 8.56 -14.95 7.65
C LEU A 50 8.64 -15.70 6.32
N LEU A 51 7.97 -15.17 5.30
CA LEU A 51 7.90 -15.74 3.96
C LEU A 51 8.92 -15.08 3.03
N LEU A 52 9.53 -15.84 2.12
CA LEU A 52 10.47 -15.33 1.11
C LEU A 52 10.11 -15.85 -0.28
N VAL A 53 9.83 -14.96 -1.22
CA VAL A 53 9.57 -15.29 -2.63
C VAL A 53 10.91 -15.42 -3.36
N TYR A 54 11.66 -16.46 -3.01
CA TYR A 54 13.04 -16.69 -3.45
C TYR A 54 13.30 -16.53 -4.97
N PRO A 55 12.38 -16.94 -5.90
CA PRO A 55 12.54 -16.65 -7.33
C PRO A 55 12.62 -15.15 -7.65
N ASN A 56 11.82 -14.32 -6.99
CA ASN A 56 11.83 -12.87 -7.15
C ASN A 56 13.11 -12.26 -6.55
N VAL A 57 13.54 -12.74 -5.37
CA VAL A 57 14.81 -12.33 -4.74
C VAL A 57 15.98 -12.53 -5.70
N ILE A 58 16.09 -13.70 -6.35
CA ILE A 58 17.13 -13.98 -7.35
C ILE A 58 16.98 -13.07 -8.60
N ALA A 59 15.76 -12.85 -9.08
CA ALA A 59 15.53 -11.98 -10.23
C ALA A 59 15.97 -10.53 -9.95
N VAL A 60 15.69 -10.02 -8.75
CA VAL A 60 16.06 -8.69 -8.28
C VAL A 60 17.57 -8.57 -8.06
N GLU A 61 18.18 -9.53 -7.37
CA GLU A 61 19.63 -9.66 -7.16
C GLU A 61 20.39 -9.51 -8.49
N ARG A 62 19.99 -10.31 -9.50
CA ARG A 62 20.60 -10.32 -10.84
C ARG A 62 20.36 -9.03 -11.61
N GLN A 63 19.17 -8.44 -11.51
CA GLN A 63 18.84 -7.16 -12.15
C GLN A 63 19.67 -6.00 -11.57
N LEU A 64 19.88 -5.99 -10.25
CA LEU A 64 20.66 -4.95 -9.54
C LEU A 64 22.17 -5.22 -9.59
N ARG A 65 22.61 -6.43 -9.96
CA ARG A 65 24.01 -6.88 -10.01
C ARG A 65 24.74 -6.68 -8.67
N VAL A 66 24.02 -6.90 -7.57
CA VAL A 66 24.50 -6.76 -6.18
C VAL A 66 25.16 -8.06 -5.71
N VAL A 67 25.84 -8.01 -4.55
CA VAL A 67 26.43 -9.21 -3.94
C VAL A 67 25.29 -10.13 -3.46
N PRO A 68 25.24 -11.41 -3.89
CA PRO A 68 24.11 -12.30 -3.57
C PRO A 68 23.89 -12.55 -2.08
N ALA A 69 24.96 -12.74 -1.30
CA ALA A 69 24.86 -12.99 0.14
C ALA A 69 24.30 -11.76 0.87
N ASP A 70 24.95 -10.60 0.68
CA ASP A 70 24.55 -9.32 1.24
C ASP A 70 23.10 -8.95 0.88
N PHE A 71 22.68 -9.14 -0.37
CA PHE A 71 21.33 -8.80 -0.79
C PHE A 71 20.26 -9.70 -0.15
N ARG A 72 20.53 -11.00 -0.03
CA ARG A 72 19.62 -11.92 0.67
C ARG A 72 19.56 -11.62 2.16
N MET A 73 20.70 -11.32 2.79
CA MET A 73 20.75 -10.88 4.18
C MET A 73 19.97 -9.57 4.38
N TRP A 74 20.14 -8.61 3.48
CA TRP A 74 19.41 -7.33 3.49
C TRP A 74 17.89 -7.51 3.41
N VAL A 75 17.40 -8.38 2.51
CA VAL A 75 15.96 -8.76 2.48
C VAL A 75 15.55 -9.41 3.80
N CYS A 76 16.28 -10.44 4.27
CA CYS A 76 15.94 -11.12 5.53
C CYS A 76 15.91 -10.18 6.75
N LEU A 77 16.76 -9.15 6.80
CA LEU A 77 16.79 -8.18 7.89
C LEU A 77 15.63 -7.18 7.83
N HIS A 78 15.17 -6.78 6.65
CA HIS A 78 13.95 -5.98 6.48
C HIS A 78 12.71 -6.77 6.98
N GLU A 79 12.55 -8.02 6.54
CA GLU A 79 11.46 -8.89 7.03
C GLU A 79 11.55 -9.19 8.54
N VAL A 80 12.76 -9.37 9.09
CA VAL A 80 12.98 -9.51 10.55
C VAL A 80 12.65 -8.22 11.29
N THR A 81 12.84 -7.05 10.69
CA THR A 81 12.47 -5.75 11.28
C THR A 81 10.94 -5.65 11.42
N HIS A 82 10.18 -6.05 10.41
CA HIS A 82 8.72 -6.18 10.51
C HIS A 82 8.30 -7.19 11.58
N ARG A 83 8.94 -8.37 11.64
CA ARG A 83 8.71 -9.33 12.74
C ARG A 83 8.93 -8.72 14.12
N VAL A 84 9.97 -7.89 14.29
CA VAL A 84 10.22 -7.20 15.56
C VAL A 84 9.15 -6.15 15.85
N GLN A 85 8.76 -5.31 14.87
CA GLN A 85 7.68 -4.32 15.03
C GLN A 85 6.38 -4.97 15.54
N PHE A 86 5.90 -6.03 14.89
CA PHE A 86 4.65 -6.71 15.27
C PHE A 86 4.76 -7.56 16.54
N ARG A 87 5.90 -8.23 16.81
CA ARG A 87 6.05 -9.05 18.03
C ARG A 87 6.41 -8.25 19.28
N ALA A 88 6.97 -7.05 19.14
CA ALA A 88 7.12 -6.10 20.25
C ALA A 88 5.79 -5.40 20.57
N ASN A 89 4.97 -5.12 19.55
CA ASN A 89 3.75 -4.32 19.67
C ASN A 89 2.53 -5.10 19.11
N PRO A 90 1.98 -6.09 19.86
CA PRO A 90 0.96 -7.01 19.35
C PRO A 90 -0.32 -6.33 18.85
N TRP A 91 -0.67 -5.17 19.41
CA TRP A 91 -1.83 -4.37 19.02
C TRP A 91 -1.81 -3.94 17.55
N LEU A 92 -0.64 -3.90 16.89
CA LEU A 92 -0.53 -3.58 15.46
C LEU A 92 -1.26 -4.59 14.57
N ALA A 93 -1.30 -5.86 14.96
CA ALA A 93 -2.02 -6.91 14.21
C ALA A 93 -3.54 -6.78 14.40
N GLU A 94 -3.98 -6.47 15.62
CA GLU A 94 -5.40 -6.23 15.95
C GLU A 94 -5.92 -4.98 15.23
N HIS A 95 -5.21 -3.84 15.33
CA HIS A 95 -5.56 -2.60 14.62
C HIS A 95 -5.61 -2.76 13.09
N MET A 96 -4.70 -3.55 12.51
CA MET A 96 -4.73 -3.89 11.08
C MET A 96 -5.92 -4.79 10.72
N SER A 97 -6.29 -5.72 11.61
CA SER A 97 -7.45 -6.60 11.45
C SER A 97 -8.76 -5.83 11.49
N ASP A 98 -8.92 -4.91 12.46
CA ASP A 98 -10.12 -4.07 12.60
C ASP A 98 -10.32 -3.15 11.39
N ALA A 99 -9.24 -2.51 10.92
CA ALA A 99 -9.29 -1.67 9.73
C ALA A 99 -9.57 -2.49 8.46
N LEU A 100 -9.07 -3.73 8.37
CA LEU A 100 -9.45 -4.64 7.28
C LEU A 100 -10.90 -5.10 7.40
N ALA A 101 -11.39 -5.39 8.61
CA ALA A 101 -12.77 -5.79 8.86
C ALA A 101 -13.75 -4.75 8.32
N VAL A 102 -13.58 -3.46 8.68
CA VAL A 102 -14.40 -2.34 8.18
C VAL A 102 -14.34 -2.16 6.65
N LEU A 103 -13.25 -2.59 6.00
CA LEU A 103 -13.16 -2.62 4.52
C LEU A 103 -13.87 -3.83 3.88
N THR A 104 -14.05 -4.92 4.64
CA THR A 104 -14.75 -6.15 4.21
C THR A 104 -16.19 -6.26 4.70
N GLU A 105 -16.62 -5.41 5.64
CA GLU A 105 -18.01 -5.32 6.08
C GLU A 105 -18.92 -5.09 4.88
N ASP A 106 -19.99 -5.90 4.80
CA ASP A 106 -20.74 -6.10 3.57
C ASP A 106 -21.42 -4.80 3.11
N ALA A 107 -21.02 -4.31 1.95
CA ALA A 107 -21.62 -3.14 1.29
C ALA A 107 -22.97 -3.47 0.62
N GLY A 108 -23.65 -4.54 1.07
CA GLY A 108 -24.91 -5.03 0.53
C GLY A 108 -26.09 -4.07 0.64
N ASP A 109 -26.08 -3.15 1.62
CA ASP A 109 -27.15 -2.18 1.80
C ASP A 109 -26.94 -0.88 0.99
N ASP A 110 -27.93 -0.62 0.13
CA ASP A 110 -28.09 0.56 -0.72
C ASP A 110 -27.04 0.77 -1.85
N VAL A 111 -27.28 0.05 -2.95
CA VAL A 111 -26.93 0.51 -4.31
C VAL A 111 -27.37 1.97 -4.52
N THR A 112 -28.50 2.39 -3.93
CA THR A 112 -29.00 3.77 -3.93
C THR A 112 -28.01 4.77 -3.33
N LYS A 113 -27.36 4.43 -2.20
CA LYS A 113 -26.34 5.26 -1.54
C LYS A 113 -25.06 5.33 -2.38
N VAL A 114 -24.67 4.22 -3.02
CA VAL A 114 -23.52 4.19 -3.96
C VAL A 114 -23.78 5.08 -5.17
N VAL A 115 -24.96 5.00 -5.79
CA VAL A 115 -25.38 5.88 -6.90
C VAL A 115 -25.44 7.34 -6.45
N GLY A 116 -25.96 7.61 -5.24
CA GLY A 116 -25.96 8.94 -4.61
C GLY A 116 -24.56 9.52 -4.51
N ARG A 117 -23.65 8.87 -3.76
CA ARG A 117 -22.25 9.31 -3.58
C ARG A 117 -21.51 9.52 -4.91
N LEU A 118 -21.74 8.65 -5.90
CA LEU A 118 -21.16 8.80 -7.24
C LEU A 118 -21.74 10.03 -7.98
N SER A 119 -23.05 10.28 -7.87
CA SER A 119 -23.68 11.47 -8.44
C SER A 119 -23.22 12.77 -7.77
N ASP A 120 -22.99 12.74 -6.45
CA ASP A 120 -22.48 13.88 -5.70
C ASP A 120 -21.00 14.15 -6.02
N TYR A 121 -20.16 13.10 -6.14
CA TYR A 121 -18.77 13.22 -6.61
C TYR A 121 -18.67 13.83 -8.01
N VAL A 122 -19.61 13.51 -8.91
CA VAL A 122 -19.70 14.13 -10.24
C VAL A 122 -20.19 15.57 -10.16
N ARG A 123 -21.18 15.87 -9.32
CA ARG A 123 -21.77 17.22 -9.15
C ARG A 123 -20.77 18.20 -8.52
N ASP A 124 -20.07 17.79 -7.47
CA ASP A 124 -19.04 18.58 -6.78
C ASP A 124 -17.89 18.96 -7.74
N ARG A 125 -17.46 18.01 -8.57
CA ARG A 125 -16.49 18.25 -9.65
C ARG A 125 -16.98 19.18 -10.78
N GLN A 126 -18.30 19.36 -10.97
CA GLN A 126 -18.82 20.33 -11.95
C GLN A 126 -18.73 21.79 -11.49
N VAL A 127 -18.42 22.06 -10.21
CA VAL A 127 -18.31 23.43 -9.67
C VAL A 127 -16.95 24.07 -9.97
N VAL A 128 -15.91 23.27 -10.23
CA VAL A 128 -14.54 23.78 -10.49
C VAL A 128 -14.32 24.04 -11.99
N VAL A 129 -14.99 25.05 -12.53
CA VAL A 129 -14.67 25.63 -13.85
C VAL A 129 -14.20 27.07 -13.66
N LYS A 130 -12.88 27.25 -13.53
CA LYS A 130 -12.23 28.56 -13.59
C LYS A 130 -11.17 28.53 -14.69
N ASN A 131 -11.20 29.50 -15.58
CA ASN A 131 -10.20 29.76 -16.62
C ASN A 131 -10.04 28.70 -17.75
N GLY A 132 -11.02 27.82 -17.95
CA GLY A 132 -11.27 27.18 -19.26
C GLY A 132 -10.35 26.02 -19.70
N GLU A 133 -9.21 25.79 -19.04
CA GLU A 133 -8.40 24.59 -19.26
C GLU A 133 -8.86 23.44 -18.34
N PRO A 134 -8.99 22.20 -18.86
CA PRO A 134 -9.41 21.06 -18.06
C PRO A 134 -8.23 20.50 -17.23
N GLU A 135 -8.00 21.06 -16.04
CA GLU A 135 -7.19 20.39 -15.01
C GLU A 135 -7.86 19.06 -14.62
N LEU A 136 -7.42 17.96 -15.25
CA LEU A 136 -7.82 16.59 -14.94
C LEU A 136 -7.20 16.10 -13.63
N GLY A 137 -7.52 16.79 -12.54
CA GLY A 137 -7.04 16.53 -11.19
C GLY A 137 -7.27 15.08 -10.77
N SER A 138 -6.16 14.33 -10.68
CA SER A 138 -6.01 13.03 -9.99
C SER A 138 -7.13 12.01 -10.20
N THR A 139 -7.58 11.86 -11.45
CA THR A 139 -8.78 11.05 -11.76
C THR A 139 -8.48 9.61 -12.17
N GLY A 140 -9.12 8.66 -11.48
CA GLY A 140 -9.25 7.26 -11.88
C GLY A 140 -9.66 6.36 -10.72
N VAL A 141 -9.30 5.09 -10.77
CA VAL A 141 -10.04 4.02 -10.06
C VAL A 141 -10.04 4.09 -8.52
N LEU A 142 -9.02 4.60 -7.80
CA LEU A 142 -9.14 4.79 -6.34
C LEU A 142 -9.92 6.06 -5.99
N GLY A 143 -9.92 7.07 -6.86
CA GLY A 143 -10.87 8.19 -6.75
C GLY A 143 -12.31 7.70 -6.90
N LEU A 144 -12.54 6.79 -7.84
CA LEU A 144 -13.84 6.12 -8.05
C LEU A 144 -14.20 5.16 -6.91
N LEU A 145 -13.26 4.35 -6.41
CA LEU A 145 -13.46 3.47 -5.24
C LEU A 145 -13.77 4.31 -4.00
N ARG A 146 -13.01 5.38 -3.72
CA ARG A 146 -13.31 6.31 -2.62
C ARG A 146 -14.67 6.98 -2.81
N ALA A 147 -15.06 7.35 -4.03
CA ALA A 147 -16.40 7.88 -4.31
C ALA A 147 -17.51 6.88 -3.98
N VAL A 148 -17.30 5.58 -4.24
CA VAL A 148 -18.23 4.49 -3.90
C VAL A 148 -18.24 4.17 -2.39
N GLN A 149 -17.06 4.15 -1.75
CA GLN A 149 -16.86 3.78 -0.34
C GLN A 149 -17.63 4.67 0.64
N SER A 150 -18.00 4.08 1.78
CA SER A 150 -18.53 4.80 2.94
C SER A 150 -17.43 5.60 3.66
N GLU A 151 -17.83 6.53 4.52
CA GLU A 151 -16.89 7.29 5.35
C GLU A 151 -16.05 6.41 6.31
N PRO A 152 -16.64 5.41 7.03
CA PRO A 152 -15.85 4.42 7.78
C PRO A 152 -14.83 3.66 6.91
N GLN A 153 -15.20 3.24 5.69
CA GLN A 153 -14.29 2.56 4.77
C GLN A 153 -13.15 3.47 4.30
N ARG A 154 -13.40 4.76 4.07
CA ARG A 154 -12.32 5.73 3.77
C ARG A 154 -11.37 5.89 4.95
N ALA A 155 -11.90 6.04 6.17
CA ALA A 155 -11.09 6.16 7.38
C ALA A 155 -10.24 4.90 7.65
N ALA A 156 -10.81 3.71 7.45
CA ALA A 156 -10.12 2.44 7.59
C ALA A 156 -9.01 2.25 6.54
N LEU A 157 -9.26 2.60 5.27
CA LEU A 157 -8.24 2.63 4.23
C LEU A 157 -7.09 3.59 4.59
N ASP A 158 -7.41 4.77 5.10
CA ASP A 158 -6.40 5.78 5.40
C ASP A 158 -5.56 5.41 6.64
N ARG A 159 -6.14 4.74 7.65
CA ARG A 159 -5.40 4.09 8.75
C ARG A 159 -4.39 3.06 8.23
N LEU A 160 -4.80 2.15 7.32
CA LEU A 160 -3.90 1.14 6.76
C LEU A 160 -2.78 1.76 5.91
N LEU A 161 -3.08 2.81 5.14
CA LEU A 161 -2.07 3.54 4.35
C LEU A 161 -1.06 4.26 5.25
N VAL A 162 -1.52 4.88 6.34
CA VAL A 162 -0.67 5.49 7.37
C VAL A 162 0.22 4.45 8.03
N LEU A 163 -0.36 3.37 8.54
CA LEU A 163 0.38 2.34 9.27
C LEU A 163 1.46 1.69 8.39
N GLY A 164 1.13 1.34 7.14
CA GLY A 164 2.10 0.83 6.18
C GLY A 164 3.20 1.85 5.85
N THR A 165 2.88 3.14 5.79
CA THR A 165 3.87 4.21 5.56
C THR A 165 4.85 4.35 6.73
N LEU A 166 4.36 4.27 7.98
CA LEU A 166 5.20 4.28 9.18
C LEU A 166 6.07 3.01 9.27
N LEU A 167 5.48 1.82 9.11
CA LEU A 167 6.19 0.55 9.28
C LEU A 167 7.37 0.43 8.32
N GLU A 168 7.16 0.78 7.03
CA GLU A 168 8.20 0.80 6.00
C GLU A 168 9.23 1.93 6.25
N GLY A 169 8.78 3.14 6.59
CA GLY A 169 9.68 4.27 6.88
C GLY A 169 10.64 3.98 8.04
N HIS A 170 10.13 3.37 9.11
CA HIS A 170 10.94 2.91 10.23
C HIS A 170 11.83 1.71 9.86
N ALA A 171 11.33 0.77 9.05
CA ALA A 171 12.14 -0.34 8.57
C ALA A 171 13.35 0.17 7.76
N GLU A 172 13.18 1.16 6.87
CA GLU A 172 14.30 1.76 6.15
C GLU A 172 15.27 2.53 7.08
N HIS A 173 14.77 3.23 8.10
CA HIS A 173 15.61 3.88 9.10
C HIS A 173 16.47 2.87 9.89
N VAL A 174 15.87 1.78 10.38
CA VAL A 174 16.61 0.71 11.09
C VAL A 174 17.59 0.00 10.17
N MET A 175 17.20 -0.25 8.91
CA MET A 175 18.07 -0.90 7.91
C MET A 175 19.28 -0.06 7.49
N ASP A 176 19.23 1.27 7.62
CA ASP A 176 20.42 2.12 7.51
C ASP A 176 21.35 1.93 8.72
N ALA A 177 20.81 1.90 9.94
CA ALA A 177 21.56 1.77 11.19
C ALA A 177 22.28 0.41 11.35
N VAL A 178 21.80 -0.65 10.69
CA VAL A 178 22.46 -1.97 10.58
C VAL A 178 23.89 -1.87 10.02
N GLY A 179 24.11 -0.97 9.06
CA GLY A 179 25.43 -0.62 8.54
C GLY A 179 26.24 -1.74 7.85
N PRO A 180 27.49 -1.42 7.44
CA PRO A 180 28.36 -2.36 6.73
C PRO A 180 28.92 -3.50 7.60
N ALA A 181 28.73 -3.44 8.92
CA ALA A 181 29.17 -4.47 9.86
C ALA A 181 28.38 -5.80 9.72
N VAL A 182 27.11 -5.71 9.28
CA VAL A 182 26.24 -6.88 9.06
C VAL A 182 26.00 -7.13 7.56
N VAL A 183 25.90 -6.07 6.76
CA VAL A 183 25.69 -6.16 5.30
C VAL A 183 26.73 -5.29 4.59
N PRO A 184 27.92 -5.83 4.24
CA PRO A 184 29.07 -5.05 3.77
C PRO A 184 28.77 -4.11 2.60
N SER A 185 27.96 -4.53 1.63
CA SER A 185 27.56 -3.72 0.47
C SER A 185 26.23 -2.97 0.61
N VAL A 186 25.69 -2.78 1.83
CA VAL A 186 24.36 -2.16 2.08
C VAL A 186 24.15 -0.83 1.35
N ALA A 187 25.13 0.07 1.36
CA ALA A 187 25.03 1.36 0.65
C ALA A 187 24.93 1.20 -0.88
N SER A 188 25.60 0.20 -1.45
CA SER A 188 25.52 -0.16 -2.87
C SER A 188 24.19 -0.84 -3.21
N ILE A 189 23.69 -1.69 -2.31
CA ILE A 189 22.36 -2.31 -2.43
C ILE A 189 21.29 -1.23 -2.43
N ARG A 190 21.22 -0.40 -1.37
CA ARG A 190 20.25 0.69 -1.23
C ARG A 190 20.31 1.63 -2.43
N HIS A 191 21.49 2.16 -2.77
CA HIS A 191 21.62 3.10 -3.89
C HIS A 191 21.12 2.51 -5.23
N ARG A 192 21.32 1.21 -5.48
CA ARG A 192 20.81 0.54 -6.69
C ARG A 192 19.32 0.20 -6.58
N PHE A 193 18.82 -0.12 -5.40
CA PHE A 193 17.41 -0.38 -5.14
C PHE A 193 16.58 0.91 -5.29
N ASP A 194 17.06 2.02 -4.74
CA ASP A 194 16.49 3.36 -4.90
C ASP A 194 16.62 3.84 -6.36
N GLN A 195 17.76 3.63 -7.02
CA GLN A 195 17.84 3.84 -8.47
C GLN A 195 16.85 2.97 -9.26
N ARG A 196 16.49 1.75 -8.81
CA ARG A 196 15.45 0.93 -9.47
C ARG A 196 14.04 1.43 -9.16
N ARG A 197 13.79 1.97 -7.96
CA ARG A 197 12.53 2.65 -7.60
C ARG A 197 12.31 3.92 -8.43
N GLN A 198 13.41 4.63 -8.76
CA GLN A 198 13.40 5.91 -9.48
C GLN A 198 13.54 5.80 -11.01
N ARG A 199 14.39 4.90 -11.54
CA ARG A 199 14.74 4.86 -12.97
C ARG A 199 13.77 4.00 -13.77
N LYS A 200 13.11 4.66 -14.74
CA LYS A 200 12.02 4.17 -15.61
C LYS A 200 10.72 3.96 -14.83
N GLN A 201 9.69 4.74 -15.19
CA GLN A 201 8.32 4.47 -14.77
C GLN A 201 7.95 3.02 -15.14
N SER A 202 7.76 2.18 -14.13
CA SER A 202 7.48 0.78 -14.37
C SER A 202 6.09 0.62 -14.99
N PRO A 203 5.85 -0.40 -15.84
CA PRO A 203 4.49 -0.88 -16.12
C PRO A 203 3.67 -1.08 -14.84
N LEU A 204 4.32 -1.37 -13.71
CA LEU A 204 3.69 -1.45 -12.37
C LEU A 204 3.07 -0.13 -11.93
N GLN A 205 3.80 0.98 -12.04
CA GLN A 205 3.28 2.32 -11.73
C GLN A 205 2.21 2.74 -12.75
N ARG A 206 2.27 2.28 -14.01
CA ARG A 206 1.24 2.55 -15.02
C ARG A 206 -0.04 1.75 -14.78
N LEU A 207 0.06 0.47 -14.45
CA LEU A 207 -1.10 -0.37 -14.13
C LEU A 207 -1.72 0.03 -12.79
N LEU A 208 -0.91 0.35 -11.76
CA LEU A 208 -1.42 0.93 -10.52
C LEU A 208 -2.02 2.32 -10.76
N ARG A 209 -1.49 3.15 -11.66
CA ARG A 209 -2.13 4.42 -12.04
C ARG A 209 -3.43 4.22 -12.83
N ALA A 210 -3.59 3.14 -13.58
CA ALA A 210 -4.86 2.79 -14.22
C ALA A 210 -5.88 2.22 -13.21
N LEU A 211 -5.45 1.29 -12.36
CA LEU A 211 -6.27 0.57 -11.38
C LEU A 211 -6.44 1.28 -10.03
N LEU A 212 -5.75 2.41 -9.81
CA LEU A 212 -5.93 3.30 -8.67
C LEU A 212 -6.09 4.78 -9.07
N GLY A 213 -5.85 5.21 -10.31
CA GLY A 213 -6.15 6.59 -10.73
C GLY A 213 -5.37 7.72 -10.04
N VAL A 214 -4.35 7.38 -9.27
CA VAL A 214 -3.73 8.28 -8.30
C VAL A 214 -2.34 8.70 -8.77
N ASP A 215 -2.15 10.00 -8.98
CA ASP A 215 -0.82 10.61 -9.09
C ASP A 215 -0.10 10.73 -7.73
N ALA A 216 -0.84 10.72 -6.62
CA ALA A 216 -0.31 10.88 -5.26
C ALA A 216 0.43 9.66 -4.66
N LYS A 217 0.57 8.52 -5.36
CA LYS A 217 1.13 7.27 -4.78
C LYS A 217 2.65 7.10 -4.92
N MET A 218 3.38 8.17 -5.23
CA MET A 218 4.86 8.18 -5.22
C MET A 218 5.47 9.06 -4.12
N SER A 219 4.69 9.85 -3.39
CA SER A 219 5.23 10.71 -2.33
C SER A 219 5.18 10.04 -0.94
N GLN A 220 4.13 9.28 -0.62
CA GLN A 220 3.93 8.71 0.72
C GLN A 220 5.09 7.82 1.23
N TYR A 221 5.66 6.93 0.41
CA TYR A 221 6.75 6.05 0.88
C TYR A 221 8.05 6.79 1.21
N THR A 222 8.45 7.77 0.39
CA THR A 222 9.62 8.62 0.71
C THR A 222 9.36 9.51 1.92
N LYS A 223 8.12 9.98 2.13
CA LYS A 223 7.71 10.69 3.34
C LYS A 223 7.79 9.82 4.59
N GLY A 224 7.42 8.53 4.50
CA GLY A 224 7.48 7.61 5.64
C GLY A 224 8.88 7.56 6.28
N LYS A 225 9.93 7.39 5.47
CA LYS A 225 11.30 7.49 5.99
C LYS A 225 11.67 8.90 6.43
N ALA A 226 11.34 9.93 5.65
CA ALA A 226 11.67 11.32 6.00
C ALA A 226 11.03 11.78 7.33
N PHE A 227 9.82 11.30 7.64
CA PHE A 227 9.14 11.49 8.93
C PHE A 227 9.92 10.83 10.06
N VAL A 228 10.31 9.56 9.93
CA VAL A 228 11.08 8.86 10.98
C VAL A 228 12.46 9.49 11.16
N ASP A 229 13.15 9.84 10.07
CA ASP A 229 14.45 10.52 10.12
C ASP A 229 14.34 11.89 10.82
N ASP A 230 13.43 12.78 10.41
CA ASP A 230 13.25 14.11 11.03
C ASP A 230 12.84 14.05 12.51
N VAL A 231 11.98 13.10 12.89
CA VAL A 231 11.59 12.93 14.30
C VAL A 231 12.73 12.34 15.12
N VAL A 232 13.42 11.30 14.65
CA VAL A 232 14.55 10.69 15.37
C VAL A 232 15.72 11.67 15.51
N ASP A 233 16.01 12.48 14.50
CA ASP A 233 17.05 13.52 14.57
C ASP A 233 16.68 14.64 15.58
N LYS A 234 15.40 14.96 15.74
CA LYS A 234 14.92 15.99 16.70
C LYS A 234 14.82 15.53 18.14
N VAL A 235 14.29 14.32 18.39
CA VAL A 235 13.95 13.86 19.76
C VAL A 235 14.72 12.63 20.23
N GLY A 236 15.46 11.97 19.34
CA GLY A 236 16.15 10.72 19.59
C GLY A 236 15.22 9.49 19.58
N MET A 237 15.76 8.35 19.17
CA MET A 237 15.05 7.06 19.09
C MET A 237 14.29 6.69 20.38
N ALA A 238 14.84 7.05 21.56
CA ALA A 238 14.22 6.78 22.84
C ALA A 238 12.87 7.50 23.06
N ARG A 239 12.69 8.73 22.55
CA ARG A 239 11.39 9.42 22.57
C ARG A 239 10.51 9.03 21.38
N PHE A 240 11.10 8.85 20.20
CA PHE A 240 10.38 8.35 19.02
C PHE A 240 9.60 7.06 19.31
N ASN A 241 10.16 6.14 20.11
CA ASN A 241 9.54 4.86 20.47
C ASN A 241 8.18 4.96 21.20
N VAL A 242 7.72 6.14 21.64
CA VAL A 242 6.33 6.36 22.10
C VAL A 242 5.31 6.08 20.98
N ILE A 243 5.70 6.19 19.71
CA ILE A 243 4.88 5.85 18.52
C ILE A 243 4.38 4.40 18.48
N TRP A 244 4.92 3.55 19.35
CA TRP A 244 4.58 2.13 19.47
C TRP A 244 3.65 1.82 20.65
N THR A 245 3.27 2.81 21.46
CA THR A 245 2.44 2.60 22.65
C THR A 245 1.02 2.13 22.29
N ASP A 246 0.34 2.83 21.38
CA ASP A 246 -1.02 2.52 20.95
C ASP A 246 -1.42 3.17 19.62
N ALA A 247 -2.65 2.92 19.17
CA ALA A 247 -3.19 3.44 17.92
C ALA A 247 -3.34 4.98 17.85
N GLU A 248 -3.47 5.67 18.98
CA GLU A 248 -3.55 7.14 19.04
C GLU A 248 -2.16 7.77 18.92
N THR A 249 -1.10 7.06 19.35
CA THR A 249 0.29 7.48 19.11
C THR A 249 0.76 7.38 17.66
N LEU A 250 -0.01 6.76 16.76
CA LEU A 250 0.29 6.73 15.32
C LEU A 250 0.22 8.13 14.68
N PRO A 251 1.01 8.41 13.62
CA PRO A 251 0.99 9.68 12.92
C PRO A 251 -0.24 9.83 12.02
N LEU A 252 -0.88 11.00 12.03
CA LEU A 252 -1.98 11.31 11.13
C LEU A 252 -1.48 11.58 9.69
N PRO A 253 -2.33 11.47 8.64
CA PRO A 253 -1.91 11.64 7.25
C PRO A 253 -1.21 12.97 6.92
N LYS A 254 -1.46 14.04 7.70
CA LYS A 254 -0.78 15.35 7.59
C LYS A 254 0.56 15.38 8.32
N GLU A 255 0.69 14.65 9.41
CA GLU A 255 1.88 14.66 10.25
C GLU A 255 3.05 13.92 9.58
N ILE A 256 2.74 12.98 8.67
CA ILE A 256 3.71 12.40 7.73
C ILE A 256 4.30 13.45 6.75
N ASP A 257 3.61 14.56 6.51
CA ASP A 257 4.12 15.72 5.75
C ASP A 257 4.74 16.81 6.66
N GLU A 258 4.24 16.94 7.89
CA GLU A 258 4.66 17.94 8.88
C GLU A 258 5.01 17.26 10.23
N PRO A 259 6.19 16.62 10.37
CA PRO A 259 6.46 15.73 11.51
C PRO A 259 6.49 16.43 12.87
N GLN A 260 6.66 17.76 12.88
CA GLN A 260 6.53 18.57 14.08
C GLN A 260 5.13 18.47 14.71
N GLN A 261 4.06 18.35 13.91
CA GLN A 261 2.69 18.21 14.42
C GLN A 261 2.50 16.90 15.22
N TRP A 262 3.24 15.83 14.86
CA TRP A 262 3.25 14.59 15.65
C TRP A 262 4.01 14.78 16.97
N ILE A 263 5.20 15.39 16.92
CA ILE A 263 6.00 15.68 18.12
C ILE A 263 5.18 16.50 19.12
N ASP A 264 4.57 17.60 18.66
CA ASP A 264 3.80 18.53 19.50
C ASP A 264 2.50 17.91 20.08
N ARG A 265 2.03 16.79 19.50
CA ARG A 265 0.84 16.04 19.94
C ARG A 265 1.16 14.88 20.88
N VAL A 266 2.34 14.27 20.77
CA VAL A 266 2.64 12.94 21.35
C VAL A 266 3.79 12.95 22.38
N LEU A 267 4.68 13.96 22.39
CA LEU A 267 5.99 13.87 23.10
C LEU A 267 6.30 14.94 24.15
#